data_AF-A0A318KQG9-F1
#
_entry.id   AF-A0A318KQG9-F1
#
_cell.length_a   1.000
_cell.length_b   1.000
_cell.length_c   1.000
_cell.angle_alpha   90.00
_cell.angle_beta   90.00
_cell.angle_gamma   90.00
#
_symmetry.space_group_name_H-M   'P 1'
#
loop_
_entity.id
_entity.type
_entity.pdbx_description
1 polymer ?
#
loop_
_entity_poly.entity_id
_entity_poly.type
_entity_poly.pdbx_seq_one_letter_code
_entity_poly.pdbx_strand_id
1 'polypeptide(L)' 'MNTKKIKKFEEINKAAKVRRLNKIKRIMDVPNDYHQLYSFYNRNNKNEELLFIMRKVLLEQKELPDEVKRLLL' A
#
# COMPACT_ATOMS: atom_id res chain seq x y z
N MET A 1 13.84 11.34 20.88
CA MET A 1 13.62 10.57 19.64
C MET A 1 12.87 11.46 18.65
N ASN A 2 13.49 11.84 17.53
CA ASN A 2 12.82 12.62 16.50
C ASN A 2 11.92 11.66 15.69
N THR A 3 10.73 11.34 16.22
CA THR A 3 9.74 10.56 15.48
C THR A 3 9.22 11.44 14.36
N LYS A 4 9.87 11.39 13.19
CA LYS A 4 9.30 11.94 11.96
C LYS A 4 7.89 11.36 11.83
N LYS A 5 6.87 12.21 11.98
CA LYS A 5 5.47 11.81 11.78
C LYS A 5 5.36 11.21 10.38
N ILE A 6 5.02 9.93 10.31
CA ILE A 6 4.67 9.28 9.05
C ILE A 6 3.36 9.93 8.59
N LYS A 7 3.38 10.60 7.44
CA LYS A 7 2.18 11.17 6.83
C LYS A 7 1.17 10.06 6.52
N LYS A 8 -0.13 10.35 6.60
CA LYS A 8 -1.14 9.35 6.25
C LYS A 8 -1.05 8.96 4.78
N PHE A 9 -1.52 7.77 4.45
CA PHE A 9 -1.50 7.26 3.08
C PHE A 9 -2.33 8.15 2.14
N GLU A 10 -3.43 8.73 2.62
CA GLU A 10 -4.27 9.67 1.86
C GLU A 10 -3.56 10.99 1.54
N GLU A 11 -2.69 11.46 2.44
CA GLU A 11 -2.03 12.76 2.39
C GLU A 11 -0.75 12.79 1.52
N ILE A 12 -0.21 11.62 1.16
CA ILE A 12 1.01 11.52 0.36
C ILE A 12 0.68 11.46 -1.13
N ASN A 13 1.59 11.91 -1.99
CA ASN A 13 1.41 11.82 -3.43
C ASN A 13 1.41 10.36 -3.95
N LYS A 14 0.83 10.16 -5.14
CA LYS A 14 0.76 8.88 -5.84
C LYS A 14 2.08 8.09 -5.87
N ALA A 15 3.20 8.74 -6.18
CA ALA A 15 4.50 8.08 -6.25
C ALA A 15 4.94 7.53 -4.87
N ALA A 16 4.66 8.26 -3.79
CA ALA A 16 4.92 7.81 -2.43
C ALA A 16 3.99 6.66 -2.03
N LYS A 17 2.71 6.68 -2.41
CA LYS A 17 1.77 5.57 -2.22
C LYS A 17 2.31 4.28 -2.87
N VAL A 18 2.72 4.34 -4.14
CA VAL A 18 3.31 3.20 -4.87
C VAL A 18 4.56 2.68 -4.15
N ARG A 19 5.46 3.55 -3.69
CA ARG A 19 6.65 3.12 -2.96
C ARG A 19 6.32 2.39 -1.66
N ARG A 20 5.32 2.87 -0.89
CA ARG A 20 4.88 2.19 0.34
C ARG A 20 4.30 0.82 0.04
N LEU A 21 3.40 0.73 -0.94
CA LEU A 21 2.79 -0.54 -1.35
C LEU A 21 3.86 -1.54 -1.84
N ASN A 22 4.84 -1.08 -2.63
CA ASN A 22 5.98 -1.92 -3.05
C ASN A 22 6.88 -2.34 -1.89
N LYS A 23 7.03 -1.49 -0.86
CA LYS A 23 7.76 -1.85 0.35
C LYS A 23 7.04 -2.96 1.12
N ILE A 24 5.70 -2.91 1.22
CA ILE A 24 4.90 -3.93 1.90
C ILE A 24 5.09 -5.31 1.26
N LYS A 25 5.11 -5.39 -0.08
CA LYS A 25 5.40 -6.64 -0.83
C LYS A 25 6.77 -7.26 -0.51
N ARG A 26 7.70 -6.49 0.06
CA ARG A 26 9.03 -6.99 0.47
C ARG A 26 9.07 -7.40 1.93
N ILE A 27 8.08 -7.01 2.72
CA ILE A 27 7.99 -7.29 4.15
C ILE A 27 7.14 -8.54 4.40
N MET A 28 6.08 -8.73 3.61
CA MET A 28 5.18 -9.87 3.76
C MET A 28 4.64 -10.33 2.41
N ASP A 29 4.17 -11.58 2.39
CA ASP A 29 3.34 -12.09 1.31
C ASP A 29 2.03 -11.30 1.25
N VAL A 30 1.57 -11.03 0.03
CA VAL A 30 0.35 -10.27 -0.21
C VAL A 30 -0.67 -11.13 -0.95
N PRO A 31 -1.97 -10.90 -0.77
CA PRO A 31 -3.02 -11.70 -1.41
C PRO A 31 -2.95 -11.67 -2.94
N ASN A 32 -3.48 -12.71 -3.60
CA ASN A 32 -3.56 -12.76 -5.05
C ASN A 32 -4.35 -11.56 -5.63
N ASP A 33 -5.42 -11.13 -4.95
CA ASP A 33 -6.24 -9.98 -5.36
C ASP A 33 -5.40 -8.70 -5.45
N TYR A 34 -4.44 -8.51 -4.54
CA TYR A 34 -3.50 -7.41 -4.62
C TYR A 34 -2.66 -7.49 -5.90
N HIS A 35 -2.17 -8.67 -6.27
CA HIS A 35 -1.38 -8.86 -7.49
C HIS A 35 -2.19 -8.58 -8.77
N GLN A 36 -3.45 -8.99 -8.79
CA GLN A 36 -4.37 -8.70 -9.89
C GLN A 36 -4.61 -7.18 -10.01
N LEU A 37 -4.91 -6.51 -8.90
CA LEU A 37 -5.08 -5.06 -8.86
C LEU A 37 -3.81 -4.33 -9.30
N TYR A 38 -2.63 -4.76 -8.83
CA TYR A 38 -1.35 -4.15 -9.20
C TYR A 38 -1.07 -4.31 -10.71
N SER A 39 -1.42 -5.46 -11.28
CA SER A 39 -1.31 -5.70 -12.72
C SER A 39 -2.28 -4.82 -13.50
N PHE A 40 -3.52 -4.70 -13.04
CA PHE A 40 -4.54 -3.83 -13.64
C PHE A 40 -4.12 -2.35 -13.59
N TYR A 41 -3.56 -1.91 -12.46
CA TYR A 41 -2.99 -0.57 -12.29
C TYR A 41 -1.91 -0.27 -13.34
N ASN A 42 -0.99 -1.20 -13.59
CA ASN A 42 0.06 -1.00 -14.59
C ASN A 42 -0.47 -0.93 -16.02
N ARG A 43 -1.60 -1.59 -16.31
CA ARG A 43 -2.22 -1.62 -17.65
C ARG A 43 -3.17 -0.45 -17.91
N ASN A 44 -3.73 0.17 -16.86
CA ASN A 44 -4.80 1.18 -16.98
C ASN A 44 -4.36 2.55 -16.45
N ASN A 45 -3.43 3.21 -17.15
CA ASN A 45 -2.97 4.58 -16.87
C ASN A 45 -2.54 4.85 -15.42
N LYS A 46 -2.23 3.80 -14.66
CA LYS A 46 -1.84 3.90 -13.25
C LYS A 46 -2.90 4.66 -12.44
N ASN A 47 -4.20 4.37 -12.56
CA ASN A 47 -5.24 5.07 -11.78
C ASN A 47 -4.91 5.04 -10.26
N GLU A 48 -4.88 6.21 -9.61
CA GLU A 48 -4.56 6.34 -8.19
C GLU A 48 -5.61 5.70 -7.27
N GLU A 49 -6.88 5.64 -7.69
CA GLU A 49 -7.95 4.98 -6.94
C GLU A 49 -7.65 3.50 -6.69
N LEU A 50 -7.00 2.83 -7.64
CA LEU A 50 -6.59 1.43 -7.49
C LEU A 50 -5.58 1.24 -6.35
N LEU A 51 -4.77 2.26 -6.04
CA LEU A 51 -3.84 2.21 -4.90
C LEU A 51 -4.59 2.23 -3.56
N PHE A 52 -5.74 2.91 -3.50
CA PHE A 52 -6.61 2.88 -2.33
C PHE A 52 -7.33 1.53 -2.19
N ILE A 53 -7.73 0.91 -3.31
CA ILE A 53 -8.31 -0.44 -3.27
C ILE A 53 -7.27 -1.47 -2.82
N MET A 54 -6.05 -1.42 -3.38
CA MET A 54 -4.93 -2.26 -2.92
C MET A 54 -4.65 -2.08 -1.42
N ARG A 55 -4.70 -0.85 -0.91
CA ARG A 55 -4.57 -0.56 0.51
C ARG A 55 -5.68 -1.25 1.32
N LYS A 56 -6.94 -1.21 0.87
CA LYS A 56 -8.05 -1.89 1.56
C LYS A 56 -7.84 -3.40 1.63
N VAL A 57 -7.48 -4.04 0.52
CA VAL A 57 -7.17 -5.47 0.47
C VAL A 57 -6.08 -5.86 1.47
N LEU A 58 -5.04 -5.03 1.61
CA LEU A 58 -3.99 -5.27 2.60
C LEU A 58 -4.47 -5.06 4.04
N LEU A 59 -5.35 -4.10 4.30
CA LEU A 59 -5.92 -3.83 5.63
C LEU A 59 -6.89 -4.93 6.11
N GLU A 60 -7.45 -5.73 5.20
CA GLU A 60 -8.33 -6.85 5.52
C GLU A 60 -7.58 -8.12 5.98
N GLN A 61 -6.25 -8.12 5.91
CA GLN A 61 -5.44 -9.23 6.40
C GLN A 61 -5.56 -9.35 7.93
N LYS A 62 -5.77 -10.58 8.42
CA LYS A 62 -5.95 -10.85 9.87
C LYS A 62 -4.72 -10.46 10.70
N GLU A 63 -3.53 -10.67 10.16
CA GLU A 63 -2.27 -10.36 10.85
C GLU A 63 -1.41 -9.45 9.96
N LEU A 64 -1.11 -8.26 10.47
CA LEU A 64 -0.24 -7.29 9.82
C LEU A 64 0.92 -6.94 10.75
N PRO A 65 2.18 -7.03 10.29
CA PRO A 65 3.32 -6.51 11.02
C PRO A 65 3.15 -5.02 11.33
N ASP A 66 3.66 -4.56 12.48
CA ASP A 66 3.50 -3.15 12.89
C ASP A 66 4.09 -2.16 11.89
N GLU A 67 5.17 -2.54 11.20
CA GLU A 67 5.71 -1.74 10.11
C GLU A 67 4.73 -1.60 8.94
N VAL A 68 4.03 -2.68 8.57
CA VAL A 68 3.02 -2.67 7.50
C VAL A 68 1.83 -1.81 7.91
N LYS A 69 1.33 -1.96 9.13
CA LYS A 69 0.28 -1.10 9.69
C LYS A 69 0.66 0.38 9.57
N ARG A 70 1.89 0.74 9.97
CA ARG A 70 2.41 2.12 9.85
C ARG A 70 2.50 2.63 8.41
N LEU A 71 2.79 1.76 7.44
CA LEU A 71 2.85 2.15 6.03
C LEU A 71 1.46 2.34 5.41
N LEU A 72 0.47 1.60 5.91
CA LEU A 72 -0.93 1.65 5.47
C LEU A 72 -1.75 2.75 6.17
N LEU A 73 -1.30 3.29 7.31
CA LEU A 73 -1.84 4.52 7.90
C LEU A 73 -1.66 5.71 6.96
#